data_AF-A0A2P6GFA5-F1
#
_entry.id   AF-A0A2P6GFA5-F1
#
_cell.length_a   1.000
_cell.length_b   1.000
_cell.length_c   1.000
_cell.angle_alpha   90.00
_cell.angle_beta   90.00
_cell.angle_gamma   90.00
#
_symmetry.space_group_name_H-M   'P 1'
#
loop_
_entity.id
_entity.type
_entity.pdbx_description
1 polymer ?
#
loop_
_entity_poly.entity_id
_entity_poly.type
_entity_poly.pdbx_seq_one_letter_code
_entity_poly.pdbx_strand_id
1 'polypeptide(L)' 'MRRRNKEEIKHIIYASRPFGFDDAILKSILLSSRTNNAKSNVTGALICRADLYL' A
#
# COMPACT_ATOMS: atom_id res chain seq x y z
N MET A 1 2.86 32.95 -18.22
CA MET A 1 2.43 32.50 -16.88
C MET A 1 1.94 31.06 -16.99
N ARG A 2 2.79 30.06 -16.69
CA ARG A 2 2.50 28.62 -16.89
C ARG A 2 1.75 28.10 -15.65
N ARG A 3 0.44 27.82 -15.78
CA ARG A 3 -0.32 27.13 -14.71
C ARG A 3 0.33 25.76 -14.48
N ARG A 4 0.91 25.56 -13.30
CA ARG A 4 1.28 24.22 -12.83
C ARG A 4 -0.04 23.50 -12.52
N ASN A 5 -0.38 22.48 -13.29
CA ASN A 5 -1.39 21.51 -12.88
C ASN A 5 -0.81 20.81 -11.64
N LYS A 6 -1.28 21.21 -10.46
CA LYS A 6 -0.93 20.53 -9.21
C LYS A 6 -1.75 19.25 -9.22
N GLU A 7 -1.11 18.11 -9.51
CA GLU A 7 -1.77 16.82 -9.34
C GLU A 7 -2.27 16.74 -7.89
N GLU A 8 -3.57 16.52 -7.75
CA GLU A 8 -4.20 16.40 -6.44
C GLU A 8 -3.81 15.05 -5.85
N ILE A 9 -2.88 15.08 -4.90
CA ILE A 9 -2.42 13.89 -4.19
C ILE A 9 -3.55 13.42 -3.27
N LYS A 10 -3.94 12.15 -3.42
CA LYS A 10 -4.93 11.50 -2.55
C LYS A 10 -4.24 10.52 -1.62
N HIS A 11 -4.75 10.43 -0.40
CA HIS A 11 -4.27 9.49 0.62
C HIS A 11 -5.42 8.60 1.08
N ILE A 12 -5.13 7.31 1.26
CA ILE A 12 -6.06 6.32 1.82
C ILE A 12 -5.34 5.64 2.97
N ILE A 13 -5.98 5.62 4.14
CA ILE A 13 -5.55 4.89 5.33
C ILE A 13 -6.70 3.95 5.68
N TYR A 14 -6.42 2.67 5.87
CA TYR A 14 -7.43 1.67 6.17
C TYR A 14 -6.88 0.63 7.13
N ALA A 15 -7.75 0.01 7.91
CA ALA A 15 -7.38 -1.09 8.79
C ALA A 15 -8.17 -2.35 8.44
N SER A 16 -7.55 -3.51 8.59
CA SER A 16 -8.21 -4.81 8.43
C SER A 16 -7.65 -5.88 9.36
N ARG A 17 -8.41 -6.96 9.57
CA ARG A 17 -7.96 -8.14 10.33
C ARG A 17 -7.40 -9.18 9.35
N PRO A 18 -6.18 -9.72 9.57
CA PRO A 18 -5.62 -10.76 8.74
C PRO A 18 -6.47 -12.04 8.78
N PHE A 19 -6.70 -12.67 7.63
CA PHE A 19 -7.23 -14.05 7.54
C PHE A 19 -6.13 -15.12 7.70
N GLY A 20 -4.88 -14.68 7.81
CA GLY A 20 -3.68 -15.48 8.04
C GLY A 20 -2.48 -14.54 8.16
N PHE A 21 -1.49 -14.94 8.96
CA PHE A 21 -0.30 -14.13 9.22
C PHE A 21 0.94 -15.03 9.31
N ASP A 22 1.65 -15.15 8.20
CA ASP A 22 2.94 -15.83 8.11
C ASP A 22 3.82 -15.15 7.04
N ASP A 23 5.09 -15.55 7.00
CA ASP A 23 6.09 -14.99 6.09
C ASP A 23 5.73 -15.17 4.61
N ALA A 24 5.05 -16.27 4.24
CA ALA A 24 4.70 -16.53 2.85
C ALA A 24 3.57 -15.58 2.39
N ILE A 25 2.57 -15.37 3.24
CA ILE A 25 1.49 -14.40 3.01
C ILE A 25 2.06 -12.99 2.90
N LEU A 26 2.91 -12.57 3.84
CA LEU A 26 3.51 -11.23 3.83
C LEU A 26 4.39 -11.01 2.59
N LYS A 27 5.20 -12.01 2.20
CA LYS A 27 6.00 -11.94 0.96
C LYS A 27 5.12 -11.77 -0.29
N SER A 28 4.02 -12.52 -0.37
CA SER A 28 3.08 -12.45 -1.49
C SER A 28 2.43 -11.07 -1.62
N ILE A 29 1.97 -10.51 -0.49
CA ILE A 29 1.42 -9.13 -0.42
C ILE A 29 2.47 -8.15 -0.90
N LEU A 30 3.67 -8.16 -0.32
CA LEU A 30 4.71 -7.18 -0.62
C LEU A 30 5.22 -7.25 -2.06
N LEU A 31 5.36 -8.46 -2.64
CA LEU A 31 5.78 -8.62 -4.04
C LEU A 31 4.74 -8.04 -5.02
N SER A 32 3.47 -8.35 -4.78
CA SER A 32 2.36 -7.86 -5.60
C SER A 32 2.21 -6.35 -5.47
N SER A 33 2.23 -5.83 -4.23
CA SER A 33 2.14 -4.40 -3.95
C SER A 33 3.29 -3.62 -4.57
N ARG A 34 4.56 -4.06 -4.45
CA ARG A 34 5.69 -3.35 -5.08
C ARG A 34 5.52 -3.23 -6.60
N THR A 35 5.12 -4.31 -7.25
CA THR A 35 4.93 -4.34 -8.70
C THR A 35 3.80 -3.40 -9.14
N ASN A 36 2.65 -3.45 -8.48
CA ASN A 36 1.48 -2.66 -8.85
C ASN A 36 1.64 -1.19 -8.46
N ASN A 37 2.22 -0.91 -7.29
CA ASN A 37 2.47 0.45 -6.82
C ASN A 37 3.43 1.20 -7.75
N ALA A 38 4.48 0.53 -8.24
CA ALA A 38 5.40 1.12 -9.22
C ALA A 38 4.69 1.46 -10.55
N LYS A 39 3.81 0.58 -11.05
CA LYS A 39 3.03 0.81 -12.28
C LYS A 39 2.04 1.98 -12.15
N SER A 40 1.47 2.17 -10.96
CA SER A 40 0.43 3.18 -10.71
C SER A 40 0.95 4.44 -10.00
N ASN A 41 2.26 4.57 -9.81
CA ASN A 41 2.89 5.67 -9.06
C ASN A 41 2.30 5.86 -7.64
N VAL A 42 1.95 4.76 -6.98
CA VAL A 42 1.41 4.76 -5.61
C VAL A 42 2.57 4.60 -4.63
N THR A 43 2.54 5.36 -3.54
CA THR A 43 3.48 5.21 -2.42
C THR A 43 2.72 4.81 -1.15
N GLY A 44 3.42 4.23 -0.18
CA GLY A 44 2.80 3.85 1.09
C GLY A 44 3.66 2.93 1.94
N ALA A 45 3.06 2.48 3.04
CA ALA A 45 3.62 1.52 3.97
C ALA A 45 2.53 0.52 4.37
N LEU A 46 2.95 -0.66 4.81
CA LEU A 46 2.10 -1.65 5.46
C LEU A 46 2.64 -1.87 6.87
N ILE A 47 1.83 -1.57 7.87
CA ILE A 47 2.05 -1.93 9.26
C ILE A 47 1.32 -3.25 9.48
N CYS A 48 2.05 -4.28 9.90
CA CYS A 48 1.50 -5.61 10.03
C CYS A 48 1.81 -6.22 11.40
N ARG A 49 0.76 -6.79 12.01
CA ARG A 49 0.79 -7.60 13.22
C ARG A 49 -0.19 -8.76 13.04
N ALA A 50 -0.02 -9.84 13.81
CA ALA A 50 -0.82 -11.05 13.66
C ALA A 50 -2.35 -10.84 13.71
N ASP A 51 -2.83 -9.73 14.28
CA ASP A 51 -4.24 -9.37 14.41
C ASP A 51 -4.64 -8.09 13.64
N LEU A 52 -3.71 -7.42 12.95
CA LEU A 52 -3.94 -6.10 12.33
C LEU A 52 -3.07 -5.84 11.10
N TYR A 53 -3.70 -5.35 10.03
CA TYR A 53 -3.05 -4.62 8.94
C TYR A 53 -3.51 -3.16 8.93
N LEU A 54 -2.57 -2.25 8.70
CA LEU A 54 -2.77 -0.80 8.57
C LEU A 54 -1.89 -0.22 7.45
#